data_AF-A0A4R4XSY1-F1
#
_entry.id   AF-A0A4R4XSY1-F1
#
_cell.length_a   1.000
_cell.length_b   1.000
_cell.length_c   1.000
_cell.angle_alpha   90.00
_cell.angle_beta   90.00
_cell.angle_gamma   90.00
#
_symmetry.space_group_name_H-M   'P 1'
#
loop_
_entity.id
_entity.type
_entity.pdbx_description
1 polymer ?
#
loop_
_entity_poly.entity_id
_entity_poly.type
_entity_poly.pdbx_seq_one_letter_code
_entity_poly.pdbx_strand_id
1 'polypeptide(L)'
;MTARHDPAVLPPDAWRQIGAAALVRVMAALLGLAFGALLRNGAVAVVVLMAVLYVIPLVVLSLPGGEDVGGFLPLAAGLELLRQTPQTMPASTAVAVCAAWALVPLAIALAVSRRPGSTSR
;
A
#
# COMPACT_ATOMS: atom_id res chain seq x y z
N MET A 1 -22.92 -12.84 34.82
CA MET A 1 -23.47 -12.07 33.68
C MET A 1 -22.75 -12.51 32.42
N THR A 2 -23.34 -13.42 31.66
CA THR A 2 -22.80 -13.94 30.39
C THR A 2 -23.25 -13.03 29.25
N ALA A 3 -22.32 -12.28 28.66
CA ALA A 3 -22.60 -11.47 27.48
C ALA A 3 -22.93 -12.38 26.29
N ARG A 4 -24.21 -12.45 25.92
CA ARG A 4 -24.69 -13.09 24.69
C ARG A 4 -23.99 -12.41 23.51
N HIS A 5 -22.97 -13.07 22.96
CA HIS A 5 -22.37 -12.68 21.69
C HIS A 5 -23.39 -13.00 20.60
N ASP A 6 -24.12 -11.99 20.13
CA ASP A 6 -24.93 -12.11 18.92
C ASP A 6 -23.96 -12.03 17.72
N PRO A 7 -23.66 -13.15 17.03
CA PRO A 7 -22.72 -13.16 15.90
C PRO A 7 -23.27 -12.43 14.66
N ALA A 8 -24.55 -11.99 14.70
CA ALA A 8 -25.26 -11.45 13.56
C ALA A 8 -25.05 -9.94 13.34
N VAL A 9 -24.61 -9.20 14.37
CA VAL A 9 -24.46 -7.73 14.27
C VAL A 9 -23.00 -7.37 14.43
N LEU A 10 -22.31 -7.32 13.29
CA LEU A 10 -20.99 -6.70 13.19
C LEU A 10 -21.06 -5.27 13.77
N PRO A 11 -20.08 -4.87 14.59
CA PRO A 11 -19.95 -3.49 15.05
C PRO A 11 -20.07 -2.51 13.87
N PRO A 12 -20.67 -1.32 14.05
CA PRO A 12 -20.86 -0.34 12.97
C PRO A 12 -19.56 0.03 12.25
N ASP A 13 -18.43 -0.08 12.93
CA ASP A 13 -17.09 0.19 12.42
C ASP A 13 -16.39 -1.02 11.77
N ALA A 14 -16.91 -2.23 11.96
CA ALA A 14 -16.30 -3.46 11.45
C ALA A 14 -16.26 -3.48 9.92
N TRP A 15 -17.31 -3.02 9.24
CA TRP A 15 -17.31 -2.90 7.77
C TRP A 15 -16.22 -1.97 7.25
N ARG A 16 -15.96 -0.87 7.97
CA ARG A 16 -14.89 0.06 7.63
C ARG A 16 -13.52 -0.58 7.83
N GLN A 17 -13.33 -1.34 8.91
CA GLN A 17 -12.08 -2.05 9.18
C GLN A 17 -11.81 -3.16 8.15
N ILE A 18 -12.85 -3.92 7.77
CA ILE A 18 -12.78 -4.93 6.71
C ILE A 18 -12.38 -4.28 5.38
N GLY A 19 -13.02 -3.16 5.02
CA GLY A 19 -12.68 -2.40 3.82
C GLY A 19 -11.25 -1.88 3.82
N ALA A 20 -10.78 -1.33 4.95
CA ALA A 20 -9.41 -0.89 5.14
C ALA A 20 -8.40 -2.04 4.98
N ALA A 21 -8.65 -3.17 5.65
CA ALA A 21 -7.80 -4.36 5.56
C ALA A 21 -7.75 -4.93 4.14
N ALA A 22 -8.88 -4.97 3.45
CA ALA A 22 -8.96 -5.40 2.06
C ALA A 22 -8.15 -4.46 1.16
N LEU A 23 -8.31 -3.14 1.30
CA LEU A 23 -7.60 -2.15 0.50
C LEU A 23 -6.09 -2.26 0.68
N VAL A 24 -5.61 -2.40 1.91
CA VAL A 24 -4.16 -2.53 2.19
C VAL A 24 -3.58 -3.81 1.59
N ARG A 25 -4.31 -4.93 1.64
CA ARG A 25 -3.88 -6.18 0.98
C ARG A 25 -3.87 -6.08 -0.53
N VAL A 26 -4.90 -5.45 -1.11
CA VAL A 26 -4.99 -5.22 -2.57
C VAL A 26 -3.84 -4.32 -3.02
N MET A 27 -3.56 -3.24 -2.30
CA MET A 27 -2.41 -2.37 -2.56
C MET A 27 -1.09 -3.16 -2.55
N ALA A 28 -0.85 -3.97 -1.52
CA ALA A 28 0.35 -4.79 -1.43
C ALA A 28 0.47 -5.80 -2.59
N ALA A 29 -0.64 -6.45 -2.96
CA ALA A 29 -0.69 -7.37 -4.09
C ALA A 29 -0.40 -6.67 -5.43
N LEU A 30 -0.99 -5.49 -5.65
CA LEU A 30 -0.77 -4.71 -6.87
C LEU A 30 0.66 -4.16 -6.97
N LEU A 31 1.27 -3.77 -5.86
CA LEU A 31 2.69 -3.41 -5.82
C LEU A 31 3.58 -4.58 -6.21
N GLY A 32 3.36 -5.75 -5.62
CA GLY A 32 4.08 -6.97 -5.99
C GLY A 32 3.91 -7.32 -7.48
N LEU A 33 2.68 -7.21 -8.00
CA LEU A 33 2.38 -7.43 -9.41
C LEU A 33 3.09 -6.42 -10.32
N ALA A 34 3.04 -5.12 -9.98
CA ALA A 34 3.66 -4.06 -10.75
C ALA A 34 5.19 -4.23 -10.82
N PHE A 35 5.84 -4.50 -9.69
CA PHE A 35 7.28 -4.75 -9.66
C PHE A 35 7.65 -6.04 -10.39
N GLY A 36 6.86 -7.11 -10.24
CA GLY A 36 7.06 -8.35 -10.98
C GLY A 36 6.98 -8.14 -12.49
N ALA A 37 5.98 -7.40 -12.96
CA ALA A 37 5.81 -7.07 -14.38
C ALA A 37 6.93 -6.17 -14.91
N LEU A 38 7.39 -5.20 -14.11
CA LEU A 38 8.42 -4.24 -14.52
C LEU A 38 9.82 -4.87 -14.56
N LEU A 39 10.18 -5.65 -13.54
CA LEU A 39 11.52 -6.23 -13.38
C LEU A 39 11.68 -7.56 -14.13
N ARG A 40 10.58 -8.23 -14.51
CA ARG A 40 10.56 -9.54 -15.18
C ARG A 40 11.35 -10.64 -14.44
N ASN A 41 11.60 -10.44 -13.15
CA ASN A 41 12.30 -11.38 -12.26
C ASN A 41 11.65 -11.32 -10.88
N GLY A 42 11.06 -12.44 -10.44
CA GLY A 42 10.34 -12.52 -9.17
C GLY A 42 11.22 -12.26 -7.94
N ALA A 43 12.47 -12.73 -7.93
CA ALA A 43 13.37 -12.54 -6.80
C ALA A 43 13.72 -11.05 -6.62
N VAL A 44 14.06 -10.36 -7.72
CA VAL A 44 14.36 -8.93 -7.70
C VAL A 44 13.12 -8.11 -7.36
N ALA A 45 11.94 -8.50 -7.86
CA ALA A 45 10.68 -7.84 -7.54
C ALA A 45 10.35 -7.87 -6.05
N VAL A 46 10.54 -9.02 -5.39
CA VAL A 46 10.33 -9.14 -3.94
C VAL A 46 11.33 -8.31 -3.15
N VAL A 47 12.61 -8.31 -3.56
CA VAL A 47 13.65 -7.47 -2.92
C VAL A 47 13.30 -5.98 -3.02
N VAL A 48 12.89 -5.52 -4.21
CA VAL A 48 12.47 -4.13 -4.42
C VAL A 48 11.20 -3.81 -3.63
N LEU A 49 10.23 -4.71 -3.59
CA LEU A 49 9.02 -4.55 -2.78
C LEU A 49 9.36 -4.39 -1.30
N MET A 50 10.23 -5.25 -0.76
CA MET A 50 10.70 -5.16 0.62
C MET A 50 11.46 -3.85 0.88
N ALA A 51 12.31 -3.43 -0.06
CA ALA A 51 13.00 -2.17 0.04
C ALA A 51 12.02 -0.99 0.11
N VAL A 52 10.99 -0.96 -0.74
CA VAL A 52 10.00 0.11 -0.78
C VAL A 52 9.11 0.12 0.47
N LEU A 53 8.68 -1.05 0.93
CA LEU A 53 7.77 -1.15 2.07
C LEU A 53 8.44 -0.97 3.43
N TYR A 54 9.73 -1.30 3.56
CA TYR A 54 10.41 -1.32 4.86
C TYR A 54 11.68 -0.46 4.90
N VAL A 55 12.55 -0.59 3.90
CA VAL A 55 13.86 0.12 3.91
C VAL A 55 13.67 1.61 3.66
N ILE A 56 12.89 2.00 2.66
CA ILE A 56 12.62 3.41 2.34
C ILE A 56 11.98 4.13 3.55
N PRO A 57 10.91 3.62 4.19
CA PRO A 57 10.35 4.26 5.37
C PRO A 57 11.33 4.40 6.51
N LEU A 58 12.13 3.37 6.79
CA LEU A 58 13.11 3.41 7.86
C LEU A 58 14.17 4.50 7.61
N VAL A 59 14.62 4.61 6.37
CA VAL A 59 15.57 5.66 5.95
C VAL A 59 14.91 7.03 6.06
N VAL A 60 13.72 7.23 5.48
CA VAL A 60 13.00 8.52 5.50
C VAL A 60 12.75 9.00 6.92
N LEU A 61 12.30 8.13 7.83
CA LEU A 61 12.10 8.49 9.25
C LEU A 61 13.39 8.92 9.96
N SER A 62 14.55 8.48 9.46
CA SER A 62 15.85 8.83 10.03
C SER A 62 16.38 10.18 9.51
N LEU A 63 15.75 10.77 8.50
CA LEU A 63 16.14 12.08 7.96
C LEU A 63 15.44 13.22 8.72
N PRO A 64 16.11 14.38 8.88
CA PRO A 64 15.46 15.59 9.39
C PRO A 64 14.33 16.04 8.42
N GLY A 65 13.12 16.22 8.95
CA GLY A 65 11.90 16.49 8.15
C GLY A 65 11.24 15.23 7.56
N GLY A 66 11.72 14.04 7.90
CA GLY A 66 11.14 12.77 7.47
C GLY A 66 9.73 12.52 7.98
N GLU A 67 9.31 13.19 9.05
CA GLU A 67 7.97 13.10 9.62
C GLU A 67 6.87 13.61 8.68
N ASP A 68 7.15 14.68 7.92
CA ASP A 68 6.17 15.26 6.98
C ASP A 68 5.89 14.34 5.78
N VAL A 69 6.91 13.59 5.34
CA VAL A 69 6.84 12.72 4.17
C VAL A 69 6.54 11.27 4.56
N GLY A 70 6.93 10.87 5.78
CA GLY A 70 6.81 9.51 6.29
C GLY A 70 5.38 9.01 6.31
N GLY A 71 4.40 9.89 6.57
CA GLY A 71 2.98 9.54 6.53
C GLY A 71 2.48 9.12 5.14
N PHE A 72 3.07 9.66 4.07
CA PHE A 72 2.67 9.36 2.68
C PHE A 72 3.28 8.06 2.14
N LEU A 73 4.07 7.35 2.94
CA LEU A 73 4.65 6.07 2.57
C LEU A 73 3.59 4.96 2.63
N PRO A 74 3.69 3.94 1.75
CA PRO A 74 2.66 2.93 1.60
C PRO A 74 2.43 2.14 2.89
N LEU A 75 3.49 1.87 3.66
CA LEU A 75 3.38 1.18 4.94
C LEU A 75 2.70 2.05 6.00
N ALA A 76 3.09 3.32 6.12
CA ALA A 76 2.54 4.24 7.11
C ALA A 76 1.04 4.49 6.86
N ALA A 77 0.67 4.82 5.62
CA ALA A 77 -0.71 5.04 5.22
C ALA A 77 -1.58 3.78 5.44
N GLY A 78 -1.04 2.59 5.16
CA GLY A 78 -1.73 1.33 5.41
C GLY A 78 -1.98 1.07 6.90
N LEU A 79 -0.96 1.26 7.75
CA LEU A 79 -1.08 1.08 9.20
C LEU A 79 -2.06 2.09 9.82
N GLU A 80 -2.05 3.32 9.34
CA GLU A 80 -2.96 4.37 9.83
C GLU A 80 -4.42 4.08 9.45
N LEU A 81 -4.64 3.55 8.24
CA LEU A 81 -5.96 3.13 7.78
C LEU A 81 -6.48 1.92 8.60
N LEU A 82 -5.59 1.03 9.02
CA LEU A 82 -5.89 -0.06 9.94
C LEU A 82 -5.99 0.39 11.41
N ARG A 83 -5.79 1.69 11.70
CA ARG A 83 -5.76 2.26 13.06
C ARG A 83 -4.72 1.60 13.97
N GLN A 84 -3.63 1.11 13.40
CA GLN A 84 -2.51 0.53 14.14
C GLN A 84 -1.49 1.58 14.58
N THR A 85 -1.58 2.79 14.02
CA THR A 85 -0.76 3.95 14.36
C THR A 85 -1.65 5.14 14.71
N PRO A 86 -1.13 6.15 15.43
CA PRO A 86 -1.84 7.41 15.66
C PRO A 86 -2.32 8.01 14.34
N GLN A 87 -3.55 8.53 14.31
CA GLN A 87 -4.06 9.18 13.10
C GLN A 87 -3.44 10.57 12.97
N THR A 88 -2.56 10.70 11.99
CA THR A 88 -1.84 11.92 11.64
C THR A 88 -2.49 12.65 10.47
N MET A 89 -3.31 11.95 9.67
CA MET A 89 -3.99 12.48 8.50
C MET A 89 -5.48 12.06 8.43
N PRO A 90 -6.31 12.77 7.66
CA PRO A 90 -7.69 12.35 7.40
C PRO A 90 -7.76 10.97 6.74
N ALA A 91 -8.74 10.16 7.11
CA ALA A 91 -8.92 8.82 6.54
C ALA A 91 -9.08 8.83 5.00
N SER A 92 -9.67 9.87 4.42
CA SER A 92 -9.76 10.06 2.98
C SER A 92 -8.39 10.23 2.32
N THR A 93 -7.47 10.94 2.97
CA THR A 93 -6.09 11.11 2.53
C THR A 93 -5.36 9.77 2.57
N ALA A 94 -5.47 9.01 3.67
CA ALA A 94 -4.85 7.68 3.76
C ALA A 94 -5.35 6.72 2.67
N VAL A 95 -6.66 6.73 2.36
CA VAL A 95 -7.23 5.97 1.25
C VAL A 95 -6.66 6.42 -0.10
N ALA A 96 -6.57 7.73 -0.35
CA ALA A 96 -6.03 8.28 -1.59
C ALA A 96 -4.55 7.91 -1.77
N VAL A 97 -3.76 7.96 -0.72
CA VAL A 97 -2.34 7.55 -0.72
C VAL A 97 -2.21 6.07 -1.03
N CYS A 98 -2.98 5.21 -0.36
CA CYS A 98 -3.00 3.77 -0.64
C CYS A 98 -3.40 3.48 -2.09
N ALA A 99 -4.43 4.17 -2.61
CA ALA A 99 -4.88 4.04 -3.98
C ALA A 99 -3.81 4.51 -4.98
N ALA A 100 -3.13 5.62 -4.70
CA ALA A 100 -2.05 6.13 -5.53
C ALA A 100 -0.88 5.14 -5.60
N TRP A 101 -0.45 4.59 -4.45
CA TRP A 101 0.61 3.57 -4.40
C TRP A 101 0.23 2.25 -5.07
N ALA A 102 -1.06 1.92 -5.15
CA ALA A 102 -1.52 0.75 -5.89
C ALA A 102 -1.58 1.00 -7.40
N LEU A 103 -2.17 2.13 -7.82
CA LEU A 103 -2.51 2.40 -9.21
C LEU A 103 -1.34 2.98 -10.01
N VAL A 104 -0.51 3.84 -9.42
CA VAL A 104 0.58 4.52 -10.15
C VAL A 104 1.65 3.52 -10.61
N PRO A 105 2.21 2.64 -9.76
CA PRO A 105 3.20 1.66 -10.21
C PRO A 105 2.63 0.67 -11.21
N LEU A 106 1.37 0.26 -11.03
CA LEU A 106 0.67 -0.62 -11.96
C LEU A 106 0.48 0.03 -13.32
N ALA A 107 0.04 1.29 -13.35
CA ALA A 107 -0.12 2.06 -14.59
C ALA A 107 1.22 2.23 -15.32
N ILE A 108 2.32 2.48 -14.58
CA ILE A 108 3.68 2.53 -15.13
C ILE A 108 4.05 1.17 -15.75
N ALA A 109 3.85 0.06 -15.03
CA ALA A 109 4.15 -1.27 -15.54
C ALA A 109 3.34 -1.61 -16.81
N LEU A 110 2.07 -1.22 -16.86
CA LEU A 110 1.22 -1.36 -18.05
C LEU A 110 1.69 -0.47 -19.21
N ALA A 111 2.08 0.77 -18.95
CA ALA A 111 2.58 1.67 -19.99
C ALA A 111 3.91 1.17 -20.58
N VAL A 112 4.82 0.68 -19.74
CA VAL A 112 6.11 0.12 -20.17
C VAL A 112 5.91 -1.18 -20.97
N SER A 113 5.01 -2.06 -20.54
CA SER A 113 4.74 -3.32 -21.25
C SER A 113 4.02 -3.10 -22.59
N ARG A 114 3.26 -2.01 -22.74
CA ARG A 114 2.56 -1.64 -23.98
C ARG A 114 3.43 -0.95 -25.01
N ARG A 115 4.66 -0.52 -24.70
CA ARG A 115 5.56 0.05 -25.72
C ARG A 115 5.86 -1.04 -26.76
N PRO A 116 5.33 -0.95 -27.99
CA PRO A 116 5.72 -1.85 -29.06
C PRO A 116 7.20 -1.60 -29.28
N GLY A 117 8.01 -2.65 -29.26
CA GLY A 117 9.42 -2.53 -29.61
C GLY A 117 9.51 -1.93 -30.99
N SER A 118 9.93 -0.67 -31.09
CA SER A 118 10.50 -0.10 -32.31
C SER A 118 11.89 -0.71 -32.48
N THR A 119 11.93 -2.03 -32.67
CA THR A 119 13.13 -2.74 -33.11
C THR A 119 12.96 -2.93 -34.60
N SER A 120 13.18 -1.85 -35.35
CA SER A 120 13.68 -1.99 -36.71
C SER A 120 15.17 -2.28 -36.59
N ARG A 121 15.58 -3.52 -36.87
CA ARG A 121 16.91 -3.86 -37.36
C ARG A 121 16.83 -5.19 -38.08
#